data_AF-A0A820MNG2-F1
#
_entry.id   AF-A0A820MNG2-F1
#
_cell.length_a   1.000
_cell.length_b   1.000
_cell.length_c   1.000
_cell.angle_alpha   90.00
_cell.angle_beta   90.00
_cell.angle_gamma   90.00
#
_symmetry.space_group_name_H-M   'P 1'
#
loop_
_entity.id
_entity.type
_entity.pdbx_description
1 polymer ?
#
loop_
_entity_poly.entity_id
_entity_poly.type
_entity_poly.pdbx_seq_one_letter_code
_entity_poly.pdbx_strand_id
1 'polypeptide(L)' 'PDGCAYVSSGLRVGHVIVGLNGYSMKGLSHREAALFIASSFKDKNTSRMDLLVVEPLIDEQ' A
#
# COMPACT_ATOMS: atom_id res chain seq x y z
N PRO A 1 17.07 5.88 0.95
CA PRO A 1 16.50 4.59 1.38
C PRO A 1 16.41 4.54 2.91
N ASP A 2 15.32 5.09 3.48
CA ASP A 2 15.10 5.16 4.94
C ASP A 2 13.59 5.20 5.29
N GLY A 3 12.71 4.85 4.33
CA GLY A 3 11.26 4.89 4.55
C GLY A 3 10.75 3.64 5.29
N CYS A 4 9.59 3.76 5.97
CA CYS A 4 8.99 2.64 6.70
C CYS A 4 8.78 1.38 5.84
N ALA A 5 8.45 1.54 4.56
CA ALA A 5 8.29 0.44 3.61
C ALA A 5 9.61 -0.30 3.30
N TYR A 6 10.74 0.41 3.34
CA TYR A 6 12.06 -0.20 3.18
C TYR A 6 12.47 -0.94 4.46
N VAL A 7 12.26 -0.31 5.62
CA VAL A 7 12.61 -0.89 6.93
C VAL A 7 11.78 -2.12 7.25
N SER A 8 10.49 -2.14 6.90
CA SER A 8 9.61 -3.27 7.19
C SER A 8 9.92 -4.52 6.37
N SER A 9 10.70 -4.39 5.28
CA SER A 9 11.06 -5.49 4.34
C SER A 9 9.85 -6.27 3.77
N GLY A 10 8.62 -5.77 3.96
CA GLY A 10 7.38 -6.44 3.55
C GLY A 10 6.87 -6.00 2.17
N LEU A 11 7.50 -5.00 1.56
CA LEU A 11 7.14 -4.48 0.23
C LEU A 11 8.34 -4.53 -0.70
N ARG A 12 8.08 -4.90 -1.96
CA ARG A 12 9.05 -4.87 -3.04
C ARG A 12 8.48 -4.16 -4.26
N VAL A 13 9.38 -3.65 -5.10
CA VAL A 13 9.01 -3.09 -6.41
C VAL A 13 8.30 -4.18 -7.22
N GLY A 14 7.15 -3.84 -7.78
CA GLY A 14 6.27 -4.77 -8.51
C GLY A 14 5.03 -5.19 -7.73
N HIS A 15 4.96 -5.02 -6.41
CA HIS A 15 3.71 -5.26 -5.67
C HIS A 15 2.59 -4.30 -6.09
N VAL A 16 1.38 -4.83 -6.23
CA VAL A 16 0.16 -4.05 -6.45
C VAL A 16 -0.63 -3.98 -5.16
N ILE A 17 -0.86 -2.76 -4.65
CA ILE A 17 -1.64 -2.53 -3.44
C ILE A 17 -3.13 -2.61 -3.77
N VAL A 18 -3.86 -3.51 -3.10
CA VAL A 18 -5.30 -3.74 -3.31
C VAL A 18 -6.14 -3.43 -2.07
N GLY A 19 -5.50 -3.23 -0.91
CA GLY A 19 -6.18 -2.86 0.32
C GLY A 19 -5.27 -2.15 1.32
N LEU A 20 -5.89 -1.36 2.20
CA LEU A 20 -5.24 -0.57 3.24
C LEU A 20 -6.03 -0.67 4.55
N ASN A 21 -5.41 -1.11 5.65
CA ASN A 21 -6.04 -1.26 6.97
C ASN A 21 -7.38 -2.03 6.94
N GLY A 22 -7.48 -3.04 6.08
CA GLY A 22 -8.70 -3.84 5.88
C GLY A 22 -9.72 -3.25 4.89
N TYR A 23 -9.52 -2.04 4.36
CA TYR A 23 -10.36 -1.43 3.34
C TYR A 23 -9.88 -1.76 1.93
N SER A 24 -10.81 -2.13 1.03
CA SER A 24 -10.48 -2.34 -0.38
C SER A 24 -10.19 -1.02 -1.09
N MET A 25 -9.17 -1.00 -1.93
CA MET A 25 -8.81 0.15 -2.77
C MET A 25 -9.39 0.06 -4.18
N LYS A 26 -10.22 -0.95 -4.46
CA LYS A 26 -10.85 -1.15 -5.78
C LYS A 26 -11.79 0.02 -6.11
N GLY A 27 -11.66 0.55 -7.32
CA GLY A 27 -12.51 1.65 -7.82
C GLY A 27 -12.05 3.05 -7.39
N LEU A 28 -11.01 3.17 -6.56
CA LEU A 28 -10.39 4.45 -6.27
C LEU A 28 -9.54 4.92 -7.46
N SER A 29 -9.61 6.21 -7.77
CA SER A 29 -8.62 6.83 -8.64
C SER A 29 -7.24 6.77 -7.98
N HIS A 30 -6.18 6.85 -8.79
CA HIS A 30 -4.81 6.90 -8.27
C HIS A 30 -4.63 8.00 -7.21
N ARG A 31 -5.25 9.17 -7.43
CA ARG A 31 -5.19 10.30 -6.49
C ARG A 31 -5.86 9.95 -5.15
N GLU A 32 -7.04 9.35 -5.19
CA GLU A 32 -7.76 8.93 -3.98
C GLU A 32 -6.98 7.85 -3.22
N ALA A 33 -6.44 6.87 -3.93
CA ALA A 33 -5.58 5.84 -3.37
C ALA A 33 -4.35 6.44 -2.66
N ALA A 34 -3.65 7.37 -3.31
CA ALA A 34 -2.48 8.04 -2.73
C ALA A 34 -2.85 8.91 -1.52
N LEU A 35 -3.97 9.64 -1.58
CA LEU A 35 -4.49 10.41 -0.45
C LEU A 35 -4.88 9.51 0.71
N PHE A 36 -5.47 8.35 0.44
CA PHE A 36 -5.88 7.40 1.47
C PHE A 36 -4.66 6.86 2.22
N ILE A 37 -3.61 6.43 1.49
CA ILE A 37 -2.33 6.01 2.07
C ILE A 37 -1.70 7.14 2.90
N ALA A 38 -1.62 8.34 2.34
CA ALA A 38 -1.00 9.48 3.03
C ALA A 38 -1.76 9.88 4.31
N SER A 39 -3.09 9.76 4.29
CA SER A 39 -3.94 10.07 5.43
C SER A 39 -3.79 9.02 6.53
N SER A 40 -3.80 7.74 6.17
CA SER A 40 -3.58 6.64 7.12
C SER A 40 -2.18 6.67 7.75
N PHE A 41 -1.15 7.09 7.01
CA PHE A 41 0.20 7.23 7.57
C PHE A 41 0.33 8.40 8.54
N LYS A 42 -0.47 9.46 8.38
CA LYS A 42 -0.46 10.64 9.25
C LYS A 42 -1.34 10.50 10.48
N ASP A 43 -2.18 9.47 10.54
CA ASP A 43 -3.06 9.23 11.67
C ASP A 43 -2.22 8.93 12.92
N LYS A 44 -2.32 9.81 13.92
CA LYS A 44 -1.56 9.69 15.17
C LYS A 44 -2.17 8.68 16.14
N ASN A 45 -3.39 8.20 15.86
CA ASN A 45 -4.07 7.21 16.69
C ASN A 45 -3.60 5.78 16.42
N THR A 46 -2.93 5.55 15.29
CA THR A 46 -2.34 4.26 14.94
C THR A 46 -0.84 4.41 14.66
N SER A 47 -0.02 3.54 15.23
CA SER A 47 1.41 3.49 14.96
C SER A 47 1.77 2.58 13.78
N ARG A 48 0.77 1.90 13.19
CA ARG A 48 0.95 0.89 12.14
C ARG A 48 -0.10 1.06 11.05
N MET A 49 0.31 0.65 9.86
CA MET A 49 -0.51 0.68 8.67
C MET A 49 -0.29 -0.63 7.91
N ASP A 50 -1.37 -1.35 7.62
CA ASP A 50 -1.34 -2.64 6.96
C ASP A 50 -1.70 -2.47 5.48
N LEU A 51 -0.85 -3.02 4.62
CA LEU A 51 -1.05 -3.00 3.17
C LEU A 51 -1.29 -4.42 2.68
N LEU A 52 -2.45 -4.64 2.06
CA LEU A 52 -2.72 -5.86 1.33
C LEU A 52 -2.20 -5.70 -0.10
N VAL A 53 -1.27 -6.57 -0.47
CA VAL A 53 -0.62 -6.56 -1.79
C VAL A 53 -0.81 -7.87 -2.51
N VAL A 54 -0.81 -7.79 -3.84
CA VAL A 54 -0.74 -8.95 -4.73
C VAL A 54 0.47 -8.82 -5.64
N GLU A 55 0.98 -9.96 -6.07
CA GLU A 55 1.99 -10.03 -7.12
C GLU A 55 1.25 -10.02 -8.46
N PRO A 56 1.59 -9.11 -9.38
CA PRO A 56 1.06 -9.18 -10.73
C PRO A 56 1.55 -10.49 -11.34
N LEU A 57 0.62 -11.32 -11.82
CA LEU A 57 0.96 -12.44 -12.68
C LEU A 57 1.59 -11.83 -13.93
N ILE A 58 2.90 -11.99 -14.06
CA ILE A 58 3.58 -11.68 -15.31
C ILE A 58 3.22 -12.84 -16.23
N ASP A 59 2.27 -12.63 -17.14
CA ASP A 59 2.15 -13.49 -18.31
C ASP A 59 3.42 -13.26 -19.13
N GLU A 60 4.37 -14.20 -19.06
CA GLU A 60 5.51 -14.25 -19.96
C GLU A 60 4.98 -14.54 -21.38
N GLN A 61 4.77 -13.48 -22.18
CA GLN A 61 4.57 -13.55 -23.63
C GLN A 61 5.87 -13.25 -24.36
#